data_AF-A0A348PFA2-F1
#
_entry.id   AF-A0A348PFA2-F1
#
_cell.length_a   1.000
_cell.length_b   1.000
_cell.length_c   1.000
_cell.angle_alpha   90.00
_cell.angle_beta   90.00
_cell.angle_gamma   90.00
#
_symmetry.space_group_name_H-M   'P 1'
#
loop_
_entity.id
_entity.type
_entity.pdbx_description
1 polymer ?
#
loop_
_entity_poly.entity_id
_entity_poly.type
_entity_poly.pdbx_seq_one_letter_code
_entity_poly.pdbx_strand_id
1 'polypeptide(L)'
;MQTKPRLAFSVRNLSMHAALLPSMATALLALAVCAPSTALAQNAKQVSDIPLDFDPARPERIDGWWSNGVELMRLDANGAYRVWVSQDRFKRPVEVGAWRRTNYVFFDLEPYRVKTGTRHRVTLQKDDGVTELHREGMTDFRWLAAPPHIPADDMLGAWVAATEELLVFENGRYEWRRTGPATGITEHSGIWNSEGDVLTLAPDTPAVDTISARCVKGADGQFTLETAGGKMTHPPTEPQPTPTAAKPDQSKPGASPSGSPAAPGAPAAPSAPAATAPSR
;
A
#
# COMPACT_ATOMS: atom_id res chain seq x y z
N MET A 1 27.44 32.34 -41.77
CA MET A 1 28.49 32.22 -40.73
C MET A 1 27.98 31.22 -39.70
N GLN A 2 28.42 29.95 -39.79
CA GLN A 2 29.45 29.31 -38.94
C GLN A 2 28.93 29.05 -37.50
N THR A 3 28.94 27.87 -36.88
CA THR A 3 29.60 26.58 -37.17
C THR A 3 28.97 25.47 -36.28
N LYS A 4 28.84 24.23 -36.80
CA LYS A 4 28.57 23.00 -36.02
C LYS A 4 29.86 22.48 -35.36
N PRO A 5 29.81 21.88 -34.15
CA PRO A 5 30.88 20.99 -33.70
C PRO A 5 30.60 19.51 -34.09
N ARG A 6 31.64 18.89 -34.66
CA ARG A 6 31.74 17.46 -35.01
C ARG A 6 32.38 16.67 -33.86
N LEU A 7 31.91 15.43 -33.71
CA LEU A 7 32.49 14.35 -32.92
C LEU A 7 33.93 14.05 -33.33
N ALA A 8 34.81 13.77 -32.35
CA ALA A 8 36.10 13.14 -32.55
C ALA A 8 36.16 11.86 -31.70
N PHE A 9 35.97 10.71 -32.36
CA PHE A 9 36.37 9.40 -31.85
C PHE A 9 37.86 9.23 -32.15
N SER A 10 38.67 8.94 -31.12
CA SER A 10 40.08 8.57 -31.28
C SER A 10 40.22 7.07 -31.01
N VAL A 11 40.65 6.35 -32.04
CA VAL A 11 41.07 4.95 -32.01
C VAL A 11 42.59 4.93 -31.86
N ARG A 12 43.12 4.18 -30.91
CA ARG A 12 44.46 3.58 -31.04
C ARG A 12 44.49 2.14 -30.49
N ASN A 13 44.67 1.24 -31.45
CA ASN A 13 45.17 -0.12 -31.31
C ASN A 13 46.62 -0.15 -30.80
N LEU A 14 47.01 -1.27 -30.16
CA LEU A 14 48.23 -2.09 -30.41
C LEU A 14 48.42 -3.00 -29.16
N SER A 15 48.05 -4.28 -29.18
CA SER A 15 48.66 -5.44 -29.86
C SER A 15 49.76 -6.13 -29.02
N MET A 16 49.50 -7.42 -28.77
CA MET A 16 50.39 -8.57 -28.59
C MET A 16 51.57 -8.49 -27.63
N HIS A 17 51.64 -9.44 -26.69
CA HIS A 17 52.77 -10.38 -26.59
C HIS A 17 52.23 -11.76 -26.17
N ALA A 18 52.49 -12.75 -27.02
CA ALA A 18 52.28 -14.16 -26.78
C ALA A 18 53.53 -14.76 -26.11
N ALA A 19 53.34 -15.73 -25.20
CA ALA A 19 54.33 -16.77 -24.93
C ALA A 19 53.66 -18.02 -24.33
N LEU A 20 53.67 -19.06 -25.17
CA LEU A 20 53.41 -20.49 -24.99
C LEU A 20 54.57 -21.12 -24.16
N LEU A 21 54.38 -22.10 -23.25
CA LEU A 21 54.47 -23.58 -23.44
C LEU A 21 54.66 -24.30 -22.05
N PRO A 22 54.68 -25.65 -21.92
CA PRO A 22 53.83 -26.43 -21.02
C PRO A 22 54.60 -27.41 -20.07
N SER A 23 53.91 -28.45 -19.59
CA SER A 23 54.40 -29.67 -18.88
C SER A 23 54.30 -29.60 -17.36
N MET A 24 53.97 -30.65 -16.62
CA MET A 24 53.51 -32.01 -16.92
C MET A 24 52.79 -32.53 -15.68
N ALA A 25 52.01 -33.59 -15.86
CA ALA A 25 51.19 -34.25 -14.87
C ALA A 25 51.93 -34.76 -13.63
N THR A 26 51.24 -34.75 -12.48
CA THR A 26 51.34 -35.84 -11.50
C THR A 26 49.99 -36.00 -10.82
N ALA A 27 49.31 -37.10 -11.14
CA ALA A 27 48.15 -37.57 -10.41
C ALA A 27 48.63 -38.27 -9.13
N LEU A 28 48.03 -37.92 -7.99
CA LEU A 28 48.08 -38.75 -6.79
C LEU A 28 46.69 -38.74 -6.14
N LEU A 29 46.11 -39.93 -6.17
CA LEU A 29 44.84 -40.34 -5.60
C LEU A 29 44.97 -40.37 -4.07
N ALA A 30 44.12 -39.65 -3.33
CA ALA A 30 43.94 -39.87 -1.90
C ALA A 30 42.53 -39.46 -1.44
N LEU A 31 41.73 -40.50 -1.16
CA LEU A 31 40.72 -40.63 -0.11
C LEU A 31 39.70 -39.49 0.13
N ALA A 32 38.44 -39.84 -0.18
CA ALA A 32 37.25 -39.20 0.32
C ALA A 32 37.24 -39.18 1.86
N VAL A 33 37.17 -37.97 2.43
CA VAL A 33 36.57 -37.71 3.73
C VAL A 33 35.51 -36.64 3.50
N CYS A 34 34.27 -36.96 3.85
CA CYS A 34 33.16 -36.03 3.88
C CYS A 34 33.54 -34.81 4.73
N ALA A 35 33.86 -33.69 4.08
CA ALA A 35 33.89 -32.38 4.73
C ALA A 35 32.45 -31.82 4.68
N PRO A 36 31.76 -31.65 5.82
CA PRO A 36 30.50 -30.92 5.82
C PRO A 36 30.79 -29.48 5.39
N SER A 37 29.95 -28.97 4.49
CA SER A 37 29.97 -27.58 4.03
C SER A 37 29.93 -26.61 5.22
N THR A 38 31.07 -26.11 5.66
CA THR A 38 31.15 -24.94 6.54
C THR A 38 31.01 -23.69 5.69
N ALA A 39 29.77 -23.44 5.25
CA ALA A 39 29.32 -22.16 4.71
C ALA A 39 28.12 -21.68 5.54
N LEU A 40 28.33 -21.52 6.85
CA LEU A 40 27.33 -21.01 7.80
C LEU A 40 28.03 -20.52 9.07
N ALA A 41 28.96 -19.57 8.94
CA ALA A 41 29.58 -18.91 10.09
C ALA A 41 30.17 -17.55 9.72
N GLN A 42 29.36 -16.65 9.17
CA GLN A 42 29.67 -15.23 9.11
C GLN A 42 28.41 -14.47 9.51
N ASN A 43 28.49 -13.67 10.57
CA ASN A 43 27.42 -13.00 11.34
C ASN A 43 26.88 -13.72 12.58
N ALA A 44 27.71 -14.47 13.30
CA ALA A 44 27.52 -14.60 14.75
C ALA A 44 28.13 -13.36 15.42
N LYS A 45 27.50 -12.19 15.24
CA LYS A 45 27.75 -11.06 16.15
C LYS A 45 27.31 -11.54 17.54
N GLN A 46 28.18 -11.34 18.51
CA GLN A 46 27.99 -11.56 19.94
C GLN A 46 26.52 -11.30 20.33
N VAL A 47 25.82 -12.36 20.73
CA VAL A 47 24.48 -12.25 21.28
C VAL A 47 24.65 -11.56 22.62
N SER A 48 24.31 -10.28 22.70
CA SER A 48 24.30 -9.56 23.95
C SER A 48 23.33 -10.26 24.91
N ASP A 49 23.78 -10.63 26.11
CA ASP A 49 22.98 -11.21 27.20
C ASP A 49 21.97 -10.20 27.82
N ILE A 50 21.61 -9.15 27.08
CA ILE A 50 20.54 -8.23 27.45
C ILE A 50 19.24 -8.99 27.24
N PRO A 51 18.36 -9.11 28.26
CA PRO A 51 17.06 -9.75 28.10
C PRO A 51 16.35 -9.19 26.88
N LEU A 52 15.95 -10.06 25.95
CA LEU A 52 15.16 -9.60 24.81
C LEU A 52 13.85 -9.02 25.32
N ASP A 53 13.59 -7.76 24.98
CA ASP A 53 12.37 -7.05 25.39
C ASP A 53 11.08 -7.58 24.71
N PHE A 54 11.24 -8.54 23.80
CA PHE A 54 10.17 -9.14 23.02
C PHE A 54 9.88 -10.56 23.47
N ASP A 55 8.62 -10.82 23.84
CA ASP A 55 8.13 -12.14 24.20
C ASP A 55 7.93 -13.01 22.94
N PRO A 56 8.68 -14.12 22.77
CA PRO A 56 8.49 -15.02 21.64
C PRO A 56 7.12 -15.72 21.63
N ALA A 57 6.47 -15.87 22.79
CA ALA A 57 5.14 -16.47 22.89
C ALA A 57 4.03 -15.49 22.45
N ARG A 58 4.33 -14.18 22.42
CA ARG A 58 3.41 -13.12 22.01
C ARG A 58 4.10 -12.14 21.07
N PRO A 59 4.36 -12.53 19.81
CA PRO A 59 5.05 -11.67 18.86
C PRO A 59 4.26 -10.38 18.64
N GLU A 60 4.94 -9.23 18.74
CA GLU A 60 4.28 -7.94 18.56
C GLU A 60 3.72 -7.77 17.14
N ARG A 61 2.64 -7.00 17.04
CA ARG A 61 2.02 -6.68 15.76
C ARG A 61 2.93 -5.70 15.00
N ILE A 62 3.25 -6.02 13.76
CA ILE A 62 4.10 -5.18 12.90
C ILE A 62 3.37 -4.56 11.72
N ASP A 63 2.18 -5.06 11.36
CA ASP A 63 1.38 -4.41 10.34
C ASP A 63 0.80 -3.07 10.83
N GLY A 64 0.72 -2.10 9.94
CA GLY A 64 0.29 -0.73 10.25
C GLY A 64 1.15 0.34 9.59
N TRP A 65 1.03 1.55 10.12
CA TRP A 65 1.78 2.73 9.70
C TRP A 65 3.00 2.92 10.58
N TRP A 66 4.11 3.30 9.96
CA TRP A 66 5.40 3.49 10.60
C TRP A 66 6.04 4.76 10.05
N SER A 67 6.55 5.63 10.92
CA SER A 67 7.15 6.91 10.50
C SER A 67 8.37 7.24 11.33
N ASN A 68 9.38 7.84 10.71
CA ASN A 68 10.55 8.42 11.38
C ASN A 68 10.49 9.97 11.37
N GLY A 69 9.32 10.55 11.11
CA GLY A 69 9.11 12.00 10.97
C GLY A 69 9.43 12.56 9.59
N VAL A 70 10.23 11.85 8.78
CA VAL A 70 10.56 12.25 7.40
C VAL A 70 9.93 11.30 6.39
N GLU A 71 10.21 10.01 6.55
CA GLU A 71 9.75 8.93 5.69
C GLU A 71 8.53 8.24 6.31
N LEU A 72 7.74 7.62 5.44
CA LEU A 72 6.56 6.86 5.83
C LEU A 72 6.70 5.44 5.31
N MET A 73 6.32 4.47 6.11
CA MET A 73 6.26 3.07 5.75
C MET A 73 4.89 2.51 6.13
N ARG A 74 4.33 1.66 5.26
CA ARG A 74 3.12 0.90 5.52
C ARG A 74 3.39 -0.58 5.34
N LEU A 75 3.09 -1.36 6.37
CA LEU A 75 3.13 -2.82 6.34
C LEU A 75 1.68 -3.32 6.35
N ASP A 76 1.21 -3.88 5.23
CA ASP A 76 -0.15 -4.40 5.11
C ASP A 76 -0.22 -5.84 5.66
N ALA A 77 -1.34 -6.21 6.30
CA ALA A 77 -1.54 -7.55 6.85
C ALA A 77 -1.47 -8.69 5.80
N ASN A 78 -1.65 -8.37 4.51
CA ASN A 78 -1.51 -9.32 3.41
C ASN A 78 -0.05 -9.59 2.99
N GLY A 79 0.93 -9.01 3.69
CA GLY A 79 2.35 -9.16 3.38
C GLY A 79 2.87 -8.17 2.34
N ALA A 80 2.09 -7.18 1.90
CA ALA A 80 2.59 -6.10 1.05
C ALA A 80 3.19 -4.98 1.89
N TYR A 81 4.20 -4.28 1.37
CA TYR A 81 4.68 -3.04 1.99
C TYR A 81 4.89 -1.93 0.97
N ARG A 82 4.88 -0.69 1.48
CA ARG A 82 5.19 0.53 0.73
C ARG A 82 6.06 1.45 1.59
N VAL A 83 7.00 2.15 0.96
CA VAL A 83 7.83 3.19 1.59
C VAL A 83 7.77 4.46 0.75
N TRP A 84 7.61 5.59 1.43
CA TRP A 84 7.63 6.93 0.88
C TRP A 84 8.79 7.72 1.49
N VAL A 85 9.41 8.58 0.69
CA VAL A 85 10.48 9.51 1.14
C VAL A 85 9.94 10.75 1.87
N SER A 86 8.63 10.84 2.00
CA SER A 86 7.92 11.90 2.72
C SER A 86 6.76 11.29 3.50
N GLN A 87 6.14 12.09 4.36
CA GLN A 87 4.87 11.74 5.03
C GLN A 87 3.66 11.74 4.08
N ASP A 88 3.84 12.12 2.81
CA ASP A 88 2.77 12.20 1.83
C ASP A 88 2.48 10.84 1.19
N ARG A 89 1.44 10.17 1.71
CA ARG A 89 1.00 8.84 1.27
C ARG A 89 0.35 8.82 -0.11
N PHE A 90 -0.05 9.96 -0.67
CA PHE A 90 -0.65 10.04 -2.01
C PHE A 90 0.41 10.12 -3.10
N LYS A 91 1.66 10.46 -2.75
CA LYS A 91 2.78 10.37 -3.69
C LYS A 91 3.09 8.93 -4.04
N ARG A 92 3.76 8.77 -5.18
CA ARG A 92 4.26 7.47 -5.60
C ARG A 92 5.27 6.96 -4.57
N PRO A 93 5.08 5.77 -3.99
CA PRO A 93 6.07 5.17 -3.10
C PRO A 93 7.37 4.91 -3.85
N VAL A 94 8.50 5.16 -3.18
CA VAL A 94 9.83 4.89 -3.71
C VAL A 94 10.14 3.40 -3.72
N GLU A 95 9.58 2.67 -2.77
CA GLU A 95 9.75 1.24 -2.62
C GLU A 95 8.40 0.55 -2.40
N VAL A 96 8.17 -0.55 -3.11
CA VAL A 96 7.00 -1.42 -2.97
C VAL A 96 7.48 -2.85 -3.08
N GLY A 97 6.98 -3.73 -2.23
CA GLY A 97 7.40 -5.12 -2.21
C GLY A 97 6.55 -5.99 -1.30
N ALA A 98 7.12 -7.14 -0.94
CA ALA A 98 6.56 -8.04 0.06
C ALA A 98 7.37 -7.97 1.36
N TRP A 99 6.71 -8.08 2.51
CA TRP A 99 7.37 -8.30 3.78
C TRP A 99 7.06 -9.69 4.31
N ARG A 100 8.03 -10.30 4.98
CA ARG A 100 7.89 -11.64 5.55
C ARG A 100 8.53 -11.68 6.92
N ARG A 101 7.74 -12.05 7.93
CA ARG A 101 8.26 -12.27 9.28
C ARG A 101 8.93 -13.63 9.37
N THR A 102 10.24 -13.62 9.57
CA THR A 102 11.03 -14.83 9.78
C THR A 102 11.19 -15.12 11.28
N ASN A 103 11.14 -14.09 12.13
CA ASN A 103 11.38 -14.20 13.57
C ASN A 103 10.51 -13.18 14.36
N TYR A 104 10.37 -13.35 15.67
CA TYR A 104 9.67 -12.41 16.53
C TYR A 104 10.39 -11.06 16.68
N VAL A 105 11.72 -11.00 16.48
CA VAL A 105 12.51 -9.75 16.55
C VAL A 105 12.97 -9.18 15.21
N PHE A 106 12.80 -9.89 14.10
CA PHE A 106 13.13 -9.35 12.77
C PHE A 106 12.25 -9.91 11.67
N PHE A 107 12.12 -9.13 10.60
CA PHE A 107 11.47 -9.53 9.35
C PHE A 107 12.27 -9.01 8.15
N ASP A 108 11.98 -9.56 6.98
CA ASP A 108 12.67 -9.19 5.75
C ASP A 108 11.69 -8.45 4.82
N LEU A 109 12.15 -7.35 4.23
CA LEU A 109 11.50 -6.64 3.12
C LEU A 109 12.12 -7.09 1.80
N GLU A 110 11.29 -7.47 0.83
CA GLU A 110 11.67 -7.92 -0.50
C GLU A 110 11.07 -6.97 -1.55
N PRO A 111 11.83 -5.97 -2.03
CA PRO A 111 11.32 -4.99 -2.99
C PRO A 111 11.14 -5.60 -4.39
N TYR A 112 10.09 -5.19 -5.10
CA TYR A 112 9.81 -5.74 -6.45
C TYR A 112 10.63 -5.12 -7.58
N ARG A 113 11.16 -3.90 -7.38
CA ARG A 113 11.87 -3.15 -8.44
C ARG A 113 13.39 -3.33 -8.43
N VAL A 114 13.91 -4.08 -7.46
CA VAL A 114 15.34 -4.39 -7.35
C VAL A 114 15.63 -5.79 -7.89
N LYS A 115 16.90 -6.16 -7.96
CA LYS A 115 17.30 -7.52 -8.32
C LYS A 115 16.57 -8.54 -7.45
N THR A 116 15.94 -9.53 -8.07
CA THR A 116 15.23 -10.62 -7.37
C THR A 116 16.13 -11.27 -6.32
N GLY A 117 15.58 -11.53 -5.13
CA GLY A 117 16.31 -12.09 -3.99
C GLY A 117 17.02 -11.04 -3.13
N THR A 118 17.00 -9.75 -3.50
CA THR A 118 17.39 -8.67 -2.58
C THR A 118 16.43 -8.65 -1.40
N ARG A 119 16.95 -8.74 -0.18
CA ARG A 119 16.18 -8.66 1.05
C ARG A 119 16.82 -7.65 1.98
N HIS A 120 16.02 -6.74 2.52
CA HIS A 120 16.43 -5.82 3.57
C HIS A 120 15.89 -6.34 4.89
N ARG A 121 16.80 -6.66 5.82
CA ARG A 121 16.40 -7.06 7.16
C ARG A 121 16.00 -5.84 7.97
N VAL A 122 14.84 -5.93 8.60
CA VAL A 122 14.32 -4.94 9.54
C VAL A 122 14.27 -5.59 10.93
N THR A 123 14.84 -4.90 11.90
CA THR A 123 14.92 -5.37 13.29
C THR A 123 13.94 -4.57 14.13
N LEU A 124 13.18 -5.26 14.98
CA LEU A 124 12.37 -4.62 16.01
C LEU A 124 13.26 -4.32 17.20
N GLN A 125 13.15 -3.11 17.72
CA GLN A 125 13.87 -2.67 18.91
C GLN A 125 12.88 -1.98 19.86
N LYS A 126 13.16 -1.99 21.16
CA LYS A 126 12.41 -1.16 22.12
C LYS A 126 13.31 -0.04 22.61
N ASP A 127 12.79 1.18 22.50
CA ASP A 127 13.38 2.35 23.12
C ASP A 127 12.33 2.99 24.03
N ASP A 128 12.66 3.15 25.31
CA ASP A 128 11.76 3.65 26.36
C ASP A 128 10.35 2.98 26.36
N GLY A 129 10.31 1.67 26.13
CA GLY A 129 9.08 0.88 26.07
C GLY A 129 8.26 1.04 24.78
N VAL A 130 8.73 1.83 23.81
CA VAL A 130 8.12 2.00 22.49
C VAL A 130 8.84 1.12 21.47
N THR A 131 8.05 0.41 20.66
CA THR A 131 8.60 -0.42 19.58
C THR A 131 8.98 0.42 18.39
N GLU A 132 10.22 0.26 17.94
CA GLU A 132 10.79 0.90 16.77
C GLU A 132 11.24 -0.13 15.74
N LEU A 133 11.24 0.26 14.47
CA LEU A 133 11.78 -0.52 13.37
C LEU A 133 13.09 0.09 12.89
N HIS A 134 14.14 -0.70 13.01
CA HIS A 134 15.46 -0.37 12.50
C HIS A 134 15.69 -1.04 11.14
N ARG A 135 15.96 -0.24 10.12
CA ARG A 135 16.42 -0.68 8.79
C ARG A 135 17.75 0.00 8.48
N GLU A 136 18.75 -0.79 8.10
CA GLU A 136 20.06 -0.26 7.74
C GLU A 136 19.95 0.82 6.64
N GLY A 137 20.58 1.97 6.88
CA GLY A 137 20.57 3.11 5.96
C GLY A 137 19.37 4.05 6.11
N MET A 138 18.49 3.82 7.08
CA MET A 138 17.33 4.68 7.37
C MET A 138 17.28 5.01 8.87
N THR A 139 16.61 6.11 9.22
CA THR A 139 16.30 6.43 10.61
C THR A 139 15.18 5.53 11.13
N ASP A 140 15.22 5.20 12.42
CA ASP A 140 14.29 4.29 13.06
C ASP A 140 12.84 4.78 12.96
N PHE A 141 11.94 3.86 12.62
CA PHE A 141 10.53 4.15 12.45
C PHE A 141 9.74 3.82 13.71
N ARG A 142 8.82 4.69 14.07
CA ARG A 142 7.86 4.49 15.17
C ARG A 142 6.50 4.11 14.63
N TRP A 143 5.81 3.23 15.34
CA TRP A 143 4.46 2.82 14.99
C TRP A 143 3.48 3.99 15.12
N LEU A 144 2.51 4.04 14.20
CA LEU A 144 1.42 5.00 14.22
C LEU A 144 0.08 4.27 14.07
N ALA A 145 -0.91 4.74 14.85
CA ALA A 145 -2.29 4.23 14.76
C ALA A 145 -2.97 4.60 13.44
N ALA A 146 -2.57 5.72 12.84
CA ALA A 146 -3.11 6.29 11.62
C ALA A 146 -1.96 6.94 10.83
N PRO A 147 -2.10 7.12 9.50
CA PRO A 147 -1.08 7.85 8.75
C PRO A 147 -0.98 9.29 9.27
N PRO A 148 0.20 9.93 9.22
CA PRO A 148 0.34 11.33 9.57
C PRO A 148 -0.55 12.22 8.74
N HIS A 149 -1.13 13.22 9.39
CA HIS A 149 -1.94 14.22 8.73
C HIS A 149 -1.07 15.14 7.88
N ILE A 150 -1.48 15.38 6.65
CA ILE A 150 -0.80 16.22 5.65
C ILE A 150 -1.80 17.19 5.00
N PRO A 151 -1.36 18.31 4.41
CA PRO A 151 -2.27 19.26 3.76
C PRO A 151 -3.18 18.66 2.68
N ALA A 152 -2.73 17.59 2.01
CA ALA A 152 -3.52 16.88 1.01
C ALA A 152 -4.78 16.22 1.60
N ASP A 153 -4.79 15.90 2.90
CA ASP A 153 -5.96 15.33 3.56
C ASP A 153 -7.14 16.30 3.58
N ASP A 154 -6.85 17.59 3.74
CA ASP A 154 -7.87 18.64 3.75
C ASP A 154 -8.55 18.83 2.37
N MET A 155 -7.94 18.27 1.32
CA MET A 155 -8.41 18.33 -0.07
C MET A 155 -9.37 17.18 -0.43
N LEU A 156 -9.45 16.15 0.42
CA LEU A 156 -10.28 14.96 0.18
C LEU A 156 -11.75 15.22 0.45
N GLY A 157 -12.62 14.47 -0.24
CA GLY A 157 -14.06 14.49 -0.01
C GLY A 157 -14.83 15.24 -1.08
N ALA A 158 -16.06 15.61 -0.73
CA ALA A 158 -16.98 16.30 -1.62
C ALA A 158 -16.82 17.82 -1.53
N TRP A 159 -16.77 18.47 -2.68
CA TRP A 159 -16.68 19.90 -2.83
C TRP A 159 -17.85 20.35 -3.67
N VAL A 160 -18.60 21.34 -3.20
CA VAL A 160 -19.83 21.79 -3.83
C VAL A 160 -19.75 23.27 -4.14
N ALA A 161 -20.16 23.62 -5.34
CA ALA A 161 -20.50 24.97 -5.77
C ALA A 161 -21.96 25.02 -6.24
N ALA A 162 -22.46 26.22 -6.56
CA ALA A 162 -23.86 26.41 -6.94
C ALA A 162 -24.33 25.52 -8.10
N THR A 163 -23.45 25.17 -9.04
CA THR A 163 -23.78 24.41 -10.25
C THR A 163 -22.87 23.22 -10.50
N GLU A 164 -21.95 22.93 -9.59
CA GLU A 164 -20.87 21.95 -9.80
C GLU A 164 -20.54 21.21 -8.51
N GLU A 165 -20.09 19.97 -8.66
CA GLU A 165 -19.65 19.11 -7.58
C GLU A 165 -18.36 18.40 -7.99
N LEU A 166 -17.42 18.32 -7.06
CA LEU A 166 -16.13 17.64 -7.21
C LEU A 166 -15.94 16.67 -6.04
N LEU A 167 -15.71 15.41 -6.34
CA LEU A 167 -15.33 14.38 -5.38
C LEU A 167 -13.85 14.07 -5.55
N VAL A 168 -13.08 14.20 -4.48
CA VAL A 168 -11.65 13.86 -4.44
C VAL A 168 -11.46 12.64 -3.54
N PHE A 169 -11.01 11.54 -4.13
CA PHE A 169 -10.91 10.25 -3.45
C PHE A 169 -9.49 9.94 -2.97
N GLU A 170 -9.38 9.22 -1.85
CA GLU A 170 -8.08 8.77 -1.31
C GLU A 170 -7.26 7.89 -2.27
N ASN A 171 -7.93 7.24 -3.23
CA ASN A 171 -7.29 6.36 -4.21
C ASN A 171 -6.55 7.13 -5.34
N GLY A 172 -6.46 8.46 -5.25
CA GLY A 172 -5.81 9.31 -6.25
C GLY A 172 -6.70 9.65 -7.45
N ARG A 173 -8.00 9.35 -7.40
CA ARG A 173 -8.98 9.66 -8.44
C ARG A 173 -9.88 10.81 -8.02
N TYR A 174 -10.45 11.50 -8.99
CA TYR A 174 -11.49 12.48 -8.76
C TYR A 174 -12.63 12.31 -9.76
N GLU A 175 -13.80 12.82 -9.38
CA GLU A 175 -14.98 12.92 -10.23
C GLU A 175 -15.53 14.33 -10.14
N TRP A 176 -15.74 14.97 -11.28
CA TRP A 176 -16.39 16.27 -11.37
C TRP A 176 -17.68 16.14 -12.18
N ARG A 177 -18.72 16.85 -11.75
CA ARG A 177 -20.00 16.93 -12.47
C ARG A 177 -20.66 18.28 -12.30
N ARG A 178 -21.47 18.66 -13.29
CA ARG A 178 -22.41 19.78 -13.19
C ARG A 178 -23.73 19.28 -12.62
N THR A 179 -24.30 20.06 -11.70
CA THR A 179 -25.58 19.79 -11.06
C THR A 179 -26.74 20.60 -11.66
N GLY A 180 -26.43 21.61 -12.48
CA GLY A 180 -27.41 22.45 -13.18
C GLY A 180 -27.48 22.22 -14.69
N PRO A 181 -28.49 22.80 -15.39
CA PRO A 181 -28.60 22.74 -16.83
C PRO A 181 -27.38 23.40 -17.49
N ALA A 182 -26.67 22.66 -18.34
CA ALA A 182 -25.47 23.17 -18.99
C ALA A 182 -25.28 22.57 -20.38
N THR A 183 -24.63 23.34 -21.26
CA THR A 183 -24.14 22.88 -22.56
C THR A 183 -22.65 22.55 -22.47
N GLY A 184 -22.19 21.53 -23.18
CA GLY A 184 -20.79 21.11 -23.18
C GLY A 184 -20.53 19.95 -22.23
N ILE A 185 -19.33 19.90 -21.65
CA ILE A 185 -18.91 18.83 -20.73
C ILE A 185 -19.65 18.99 -19.40
N THR A 186 -20.41 17.98 -19.03
CA THR A 186 -21.22 17.94 -17.80
C THR A 186 -20.62 17.04 -16.74
N GLU A 187 -19.69 16.17 -17.10
CA GLU A 187 -18.97 15.29 -16.19
C GLU A 187 -17.58 14.95 -16.74
N HIS A 188 -16.61 14.75 -15.85
CA HIS A 188 -15.36 14.10 -16.19
C HIS A 188 -14.69 13.55 -14.93
N SER A 189 -13.79 12.58 -15.12
CA SER A 189 -12.97 12.01 -14.05
C SER A 189 -11.51 12.05 -14.44
N GLY A 190 -10.64 11.82 -13.47
CA GLY A 190 -9.22 11.68 -13.73
C GLY A 190 -8.42 11.35 -12.48
N ILE A 191 -7.14 11.70 -12.53
CA ILE A 191 -6.23 11.58 -11.39
C ILE A 191 -6.03 12.95 -10.75
N TRP A 192 -5.77 12.97 -9.46
CA TRP A 192 -5.37 14.18 -8.76
C TRP A 192 -3.99 14.03 -8.12
N ASN A 193 -3.35 15.16 -7.87
CA ASN A 193 -2.12 15.28 -7.13
C ASN A 193 -2.14 16.61 -6.36
N SER A 194 -1.43 16.71 -5.25
CA SER A 194 -1.33 17.94 -4.46
C SER A 194 0.11 18.39 -4.28
N GLU A 195 0.33 19.69 -4.27
CA GLU A 195 1.59 20.31 -3.89
C GLU A 195 1.31 21.49 -2.95
N GLY A 196 1.61 21.31 -1.66
CA GLY A 196 1.25 22.27 -0.64
C GLY A 196 -0.26 22.45 -0.55
N ASP A 197 -0.73 23.68 -0.82
CA ASP A 197 -2.13 24.09 -0.84
C ASP A 197 -2.77 23.98 -2.24
N VAL A 198 -2.05 23.49 -3.25
CA VAL A 198 -2.56 23.38 -4.62
C VAL A 198 -2.96 21.95 -4.95
N LEU A 199 -4.21 21.76 -5.35
CA LEU A 199 -4.76 20.53 -5.93
C LEU A 199 -4.71 20.63 -7.45
N THR A 200 -4.05 19.67 -8.10
CA THR A 200 -4.00 19.53 -9.56
C THR A 200 -4.86 18.34 -9.98
N LEU A 201 -5.85 18.59 -10.82
CA LEU A 201 -6.74 17.59 -11.41
C LEU A 201 -6.34 17.37 -12.86
N ALA A 202 -5.91 16.16 -13.21
CA ALA A 202 -5.57 15.77 -14.58
C ALA A 202 -6.68 14.84 -15.12
N PRO A 203 -7.58 15.35 -15.99
CA PRO A 203 -8.65 14.57 -16.60
C PRO A 203 -8.12 13.39 -17.44
N ASP A 204 -8.89 12.29 -17.49
CA ASP A 204 -8.58 11.15 -18.37
C ASP A 204 -8.87 11.47 -19.85
N THR A 205 -9.64 12.52 -20.12
CA THR A 205 -10.04 12.95 -21.46
C THR A 205 -9.16 14.12 -21.95
N PRO A 206 -8.67 14.10 -23.20
CA PRO A 206 -7.93 15.23 -23.76
C PRO A 206 -8.83 16.44 -24.08
N ALA A 207 -10.15 16.32 -23.94
CA ALA A 207 -11.10 17.41 -24.18
C ALA A 207 -11.14 18.44 -23.03
N VAL A 208 -10.51 18.14 -21.89
CA VAL A 208 -10.45 19.00 -20.71
C VAL A 208 -8.99 19.20 -20.34
N ASP A 209 -8.57 20.45 -20.19
CA ASP A 209 -7.23 20.79 -19.72
C ASP A 209 -7.06 20.45 -18.23
N THR A 210 -5.81 20.30 -17.78
CA THR A 210 -5.49 20.14 -16.36
C THR A 210 -6.00 21.34 -15.55
N ILE A 211 -6.72 21.06 -14.47
CA ILE A 211 -7.32 22.08 -13.60
C ILE A 211 -6.47 22.21 -12.34
N SER A 212 -6.20 23.45 -11.91
CA SER A 212 -5.55 23.74 -10.63
C SER A 212 -6.52 24.47 -9.71
N ALA A 213 -6.64 23.98 -8.48
CA ALA A 213 -7.46 24.54 -7.42
C ALA A 213 -6.59 24.81 -6.19
N ARG A 214 -6.75 25.95 -5.53
CA ARG A 214 -6.07 26.25 -4.26
C ARG A 214 -6.99 25.96 -3.09
N CYS A 215 -6.55 25.15 -2.14
CA CYS A 215 -7.24 24.91 -0.89
C CYS A 215 -6.87 26.01 0.11
N VAL A 216 -7.85 26.82 0.51
CA VAL A 216 -7.67 27.92 1.45
C VAL A 216 -8.50 27.65 2.69
N LYS A 217 -7.87 27.75 3.87
CA LYS A 217 -8.56 27.69 5.15
C LYS A 217 -9.10 29.08 5.50
N GLY A 218 -10.41 29.21 5.58
CA GLY A 218 -11.11 30.41 6.03
C GLY A 218 -10.90 30.69 7.52
N ALA A 219 -11.20 31.93 7.93
CA ALA A 219 -11.11 32.35 9.34
C ALA A 219 -12.11 31.62 10.26
N ASP A 220 -13.19 31.11 9.67
CA ASP A 220 -14.20 30.25 10.28
C ASP A 220 -13.75 28.78 10.42
N GLY A 221 -12.53 28.46 9.95
CA GLY A 221 -11.98 27.12 9.95
C GLY A 221 -12.49 26.22 8.83
N GLN A 222 -13.37 26.72 7.94
CA GLN A 222 -13.82 25.96 6.78
C GLN A 222 -12.79 26.01 5.65
N PHE A 223 -12.64 24.92 4.92
CA PHE A 223 -11.80 24.90 3.73
C PHE A 223 -12.62 25.24 2.49
N THR A 224 -12.00 26.00 1.59
CA THR A 224 -12.57 26.38 0.30
C THR A 224 -11.56 26.00 -0.79
N LEU A 225 -12.03 25.36 -1.86
CA LEU A 225 -11.27 25.21 -3.10
C LEU A 225 -11.54 26.38 -4.02
N GLU A 226 -10.51 27.16 -4.29
CA GLU A 226 -10.53 28.27 -5.24
C GLU A 226 -10.01 27.82 -6.59
N THR A 227 -10.85 27.88 -7.62
CA THR A 227 -10.51 27.58 -9.01
C THR A 227 -10.66 28.83 -9.87
N ALA A 228 -10.22 28.77 -11.13
CA ALA A 228 -10.53 29.82 -12.11
C ALA A 228 -12.05 29.97 -12.35
N GLY A 229 -12.84 28.92 -12.12
CA GLY A 229 -14.30 28.89 -12.31
C GLY A 229 -15.11 29.36 -11.10
N GLY A 230 -14.47 29.61 -9.95
CA GLY A 230 -15.15 30.02 -8.72
C GLY A 230 -14.67 29.26 -7.50
N LYS A 231 -15.45 29.34 -6.43
CA LYS A 231 -15.14 28.73 -5.13
C LYS A 231 -16.07 27.55 -4.84
N MET A 232 -15.51 26.48 -4.30
CA MET A 232 -16.24 25.30 -3.83
C MET A 232 -15.98 25.11 -2.34
N THR A 233 -16.99 24.70 -1.58
CA THR A 233 -16.88 24.44 -0.15
C THR A 233 -17.17 22.98 0.15
N HIS A 234 -16.57 22.43 1.21
CA HIS A 234 -17.04 21.16 1.76
C HIS A 234 -18.50 21.30 2.17
N PRO A 235 -19.39 20.33 1.84
CA PRO A 235 -20.71 20.32 2.42
C PRO A 235 -20.55 20.19 3.95
N PRO A 236 -21.40 20.83 4.75
CA PRO A 236 -21.42 20.60 6.19
C PRO A 236 -21.56 19.09 6.41
N THR A 237 -20.69 18.49 7.22
CA THR A 237 -20.90 17.12 7.70
C THR A 237 -22.26 17.10 8.39
N GLU A 238 -23.29 16.53 7.76
CA GLU A 238 -24.58 16.38 8.41
C GLU A 238 -24.34 15.64 9.74
N PRO A 239 -24.87 16.14 10.87
CA PRO A 239 -24.76 15.45 12.13
C PRO A 239 -25.37 14.06 11.94
N GLN A 240 -24.50 13.05 12.08
CA GLN A 240 -24.86 11.65 11.98
C GLN A 240 -26.09 11.41 12.89
N PRO A 241 -27.22 10.91 12.35
CA PRO A 241 -28.42 10.73 13.16
C PRO A 241 -28.06 9.84 14.34
N THR A 242 -28.23 10.39 15.55
CA THR A 242 -28.04 9.65 16.79
C THR A 242 -28.91 8.40 16.69
N PRO A 243 -28.38 7.19 16.98
CA PRO A 243 -29.21 5.99 16.96
C PRO A 243 -30.38 6.23 17.90
N THR A 244 -31.58 6.37 17.33
CA THR A 244 -32.81 6.43 18.12
C THR A 244 -32.87 5.11 18.86
N ALA A 245 -32.74 5.17 20.19
CA ALA A 245 -32.89 4.01 21.05
C ALA A 245 -34.23 3.35 20.72
N ALA A 246 -34.15 2.16 20.10
CA ALA A 246 -35.32 1.34 19.85
C ALA A 246 -35.97 1.03 21.20
N LYS A 247 -37.18 1.55 21.38
CA LYS A 247 -38.04 1.23 22.52
C LYS A 247 -38.33 -0.28 22.46
N PRO A 248 -38.16 -1.05 23.54
CA PRO A 248 -38.41 -2.49 23.51
C PRO A 248 -39.90 -2.75 23.31
N ASP A 249 -40.22 -3.38 22.19
CA ASP A 249 -41.57 -3.81 21.85
C ASP A 249 -41.96 -5.00 22.73
N GLN A 250 -43.11 -4.87 23.40
CA GLN A 250 -43.66 -5.91 24.26
C GLN A 250 -44.21 -7.04 23.39
N SER A 251 -43.53 -8.18 23.43
CA SER A 251 -44.02 -9.46 22.94
C SER A 251 -45.28 -9.90 23.70
N LYS A 252 -46.38 -10.11 22.97
CA LYS A 252 -47.58 -10.82 23.45
C LYS A 252 -47.74 -12.12 22.64
N PRO A 253 -47.67 -13.31 23.27
CA PRO A 253 -47.74 -14.57 22.54
C PRO A 253 -49.19 -15.06 22.35
N GLY A 254 -49.48 -15.46 21.11
CA GLY A 254 -50.15 -16.72 20.76
C GLY A 254 -51.64 -16.91 21.04
N ALA A 255 -52.45 -16.94 19.98
CA ALA A 255 -53.49 -17.96 19.78
C ALA A 255 -53.93 -17.99 18.31
N SER A 256 -53.55 -19.05 17.58
CA SER A 256 -54.30 -19.52 16.41
C SER A 256 -55.39 -20.48 16.89
N PRO A 257 -56.47 -20.68 16.12
CA PRO A 257 -56.47 -21.91 15.32
C PRO A 257 -57.11 -21.81 13.92
N SER A 258 -56.55 -22.67 13.06
CA SER A 258 -57.20 -23.53 12.05
C SER A 258 -58.25 -22.98 11.07
N GLY A 259 -57.91 -23.09 9.79
CA GLY A 259 -58.87 -23.17 8.70
C GLY A 259 -58.21 -23.11 7.32
N SER A 260 -57.77 -24.25 6.79
CA SER A 260 -57.55 -24.47 5.34
C SER A 260 -58.47 -25.63 4.93
N PRO A 261 -59.09 -25.60 3.73
CA PRO A 261 -58.41 -26.07 2.51
C PRO A 261 -58.86 -25.27 1.25
N ALA A 262 -58.43 -25.46 -0.01
CA ALA A 262 -57.76 -26.54 -0.73
C ALA A 262 -57.12 -25.97 -2.03
N ALA A 263 -56.10 -26.65 -2.59
CA ALA A 263 -56.11 -27.17 -3.97
C ALA A 263 -54.75 -27.83 -4.35
N PRO A 264 -54.73 -28.80 -5.29
CA PRO A 264 -53.74 -29.87 -5.32
C PRO A 264 -52.81 -29.89 -6.54
N GLY A 265 -51.67 -30.59 -6.41
CA GLY A 265 -51.11 -31.41 -7.48
C GLY A 265 -49.78 -30.96 -8.10
N ALA A 266 -48.67 -31.45 -7.57
CA ALA A 266 -47.43 -31.67 -8.32
C ALA A 266 -46.80 -33.00 -7.87
N PRO A 267 -46.35 -33.89 -8.80
CA PRO A 267 -45.88 -35.22 -8.46
C PRO A 267 -44.41 -35.27 -8.05
N ALA A 268 -44.08 -36.41 -7.43
CA ALA A 268 -42.96 -36.70 -6.56
C ALA A 268 -41.59 -36.93 -7.24
N ALA A 269 -40.56 -36.85 -6.39
CA ALA A 269 -39.14 -37.07 -6.63
C ALA A 269 -38.76 -38.51 -7.08
N PRO A 270 -37.61 -38.70 -7.75
CA PRO A 270 -37.02 -40.01 -7.93
C PRO A 270 -36.14 -40.43 -6.75
N SER A 271 -36.34 -41.67 -6.31
CA SER A 271 -35.56 -42.40 -5.31
C SER A 271 -34.24 -42.91 -5.88
N ALA A 272 -33.18 -42.86 -5.07
CA ALA A 272 -31.92 -43.56 -5.32
C ALA A 272 -32.05 -45.07 -5.11
N PRO A 273 -31.29 -45.92 -5.84
CA PRO A 273 -31.02 -47.27 -5.42
C PRO A 273 -29.54 -47.49 -5.08
N ALA A 274 -29.35 -48.62 -4.40
CA ALA A 274 -28.32 -48.91 -3.44
C ALA A 274 -27.02 -49.52 -4.00
N ALA A 275 -26.03 -49.56 -3.12
CA ALA A 275 -24.73 -50.19 -3.28
C ALA A 275 -24.79 -51.68 -3.69
N THR A 276 -23.85 -52.10 -4.53
CA THR A 276 -23.37 -53.50 -4.57
C THR A 276 -21.93 -53.53 -5.11
N ALA A 277 -20.98 -53.84 -4.23
CA ALA A 277 -19.78 -54.62 -4.54
C ALA A 277 -20.10 -56.08 -4.12
N PRO A 278 -19.40 -57.15 -4.56
CA PRO A 278 -17.97 -57.18 -4.83
C PRO A 278 -17.43 -58.20 -5.89
N SER A 279 -16.09 -58.18 -6.04
CA SER A 279 -15.15 -59.27 -6.31
C SER A 279 -15.11 -59.98 -7.68
N ARG A 280 -13.98 -59.84 -8.39
CA ARG A 280 -12.84 -60.78 -8.27
C ARG A 280 -11.54 -60.15 -8.76
#